data_AF-A0A662XY76-F1
#
_entry.id   AF-A0A662XY76-F1
#
_cell.length_a   1.000
_cell.length_b   1.000
_cell.length_c   1.000
_cell.angle_alpha   90.00
_cell.angle_beta   90.00
_cell.angle_gamma   90.00
#
_symmetry.space_group_name_H-M   'P 1'
#
loop_
_entity.id
_entity.type
_entity.pdbx_description
1 polymer ?
#
loop_
_entity_poly.entity_id
_entity_poly.type
_entity_poly.pdbx_seq_one_letter_code
_entity_poly.pdbx_strand_id
1 'polypeptide(L)'
;MRDMNALPLLVTPESWGYVQRGHVSSQVLQTFDEDAHVLVRNIPGQMHLRYINMARRLLGKQADGKRTATYALVIADTEANARSRAAEPPQQGVQWVKQGGNYVKFTEVDETTIDIVTDHWAS
;
A
#
# COMPACT_ATOMS: atom_id res chain seq x y z
N MET A 1 -4.54 -4.48 18.59
CA MET A 1 -4.85 -4.65 17.16
C MET A 1 -4.23 -3.46 16.43
N ARG A 2 -3.32 -3.70 15.45
CA ARG A 2 -2.60 -2.64 14.73
C ARG A 2 -3.59 -1.89 13.83
N ASP A 3 -3.55 -0.55 13.82
CA ASP A 3 -4.38 0.24 12.90
C ASP A 3 -3.86 0.08 11.46
N MET A 4 -4.62 -0.61 10.62
CA MET A 4 -4.24 -0.89 9.23
C MET A 4 -4.34 0.35 8.33
N ASN A 5 -5.03 1.40 8.78
CA ASN A 5 -5.11 2.69 8.11
C ASN A 5 -3.85 3.53 8.32
N ALA A 6 -2.98 3.16 9.26
CA ALA A 6 -1.67 3.80 9.48
C ALA A 6 -0.59 3.34 8.48
N LEU A 7 -0.85 2.35 7.64
CA LEU A 7 0.10 1.92 6.60
C LEU A 7 0.13 2.92 5.43
N PRO A 8 1.28 3.08 4.77
CA PRO A 8 1.39 3.89 3.56
C PRO A 8 0.43 3.37 2.47
N LEU A 9 -0.05 4.26 1.60
CA LEU A 9 -0.99 3.95 0.51
C LEU A 9 -0.31 4.15 -0.84
N LEU A 10 -0.64 3.27 -1.78
CA LEU A 10 0.09 3.04 -3.04
C LEU A 10 -0.49 3.87 -4.21
N VAL A 11 -1.70 4.40 -4.05
CA VAL A 11 -2.39 5.16 -5.10
C VAL A 11 -3.12 6.34 -4.49
N THR A 12 -2.89 7.53 -5.05
CA THR A 12 -3.58 8.76 -4.67
C THR A 12 -4.22 9.38 -5.92
N PRO A 13 -5.56 9.48 -6.01
CA PRO A 13 -6.17 10.53 -6.81
C PRO A 13 -5.58 11.89 -6.41
N GLU A 14 -5.51 12.86 -7.32
CA GLU A 14 -4.88 14.18 -7.08
C GLU A 14 -5.38 14.89 -5.80
N SER A 15 -6.59 14.57 -5.32
CA SER A 15 -7.20 15.13 -4.10
C SER A 15 -6.92 14.37 -2.80
N TRP A 16 -6.11 13.31 -2.81
CA TRP A 16 -5.93 12.41 -1.68
C TRP A 16 -5.00 13.00 -0.60
N GLY A 17 -5.49 13.08 0.64
CA GLY A 17 -4.78 13.70 1.76
C GLY A 17 -5.46 14.94 2.32
N TYR A 18 -6.18 15.68 1.47
CA TYR A 18 -6.93 16.88 1.88
C TYR A 18 -8.37 16.60 2.33
N VAL A 19 -9.06 15.61 1.71
CA VAL A 19 -10.51 15.39 1.95
C VAL A 19 -10.88 13.94 2.31
N GLN A 20 -10.09 12.94 1.89
CA GLN A 20 -10.57 11.55 1.79
C GLN A 20 -9.88 10.53 2.72
N ARG A 21 -8.87 10.91 3.52
CA ARG A 21 -8.15 9.95 4.40
C ARG A 21 -9.05 9.22 5.41
N GLY A 22 -10.15 9.82 5.85
CA GLY A 22 -11.08 9.20 6.80
C GLY A 22 -11.97 8.10 6.22
N HIS A 23 -11.99 7.89 4.89
CA HIS A 23 -12.95 7.00 4.23
C HIS A 23 -12.30 5.82 3.49
N VAL A 24 -10.99 5.63 3.63
CA VAL A 24 -10.29 4.47 3.07
C VAL A 24 -10.71 3.23 3.84
N SER A 25 -11.19 2.21 3.14
CA SER A 25 -11.40 0.91 3.77
C SER A 25 -10.27 -0.05 3.42
N SER A 26 -9.84 -0.80 4.43
CA SER A 26 -8.69 -1.68 4.37
C SER A 26 -9.04 -2.97 5.08
N GLN A 27 -9.00 -4.07 4.36
CA GLN A 27 -9.23 -5.39 4.92
C GLN A 27 -8.01 -6.26 4.66
N VAL A 28 -7.47 -6.86 5.72
CA VAL A 28 -6.41 -7.86 5.60
C VAL A 28 -7.04 -9.15 5.08
N LEU A 29 -6.52 -9.64 3.94
CA LEU A 29 -6.89 -10.92 3.38
C LEU A 29 -6.00 -12.04 3.92
N GLN A 30 -4.71 -11.75 4.09
CA GLN A 30 -3.73 -12.70 4.59
C GLN A 30 -2.55 -11.99 5.26
N THR A 31 -1.99 -12.62 6.28
CA THR A 31 -0.75 -12.19 6.95
C THR A 31 0.30 -13.28 6.76
N PHE A 32 1.45 -12.93 6.21
CA PHE A 32 2.60 -13.81 6.07
C PHE A 32 3.57 -13.67 7.25
N ASP A 33 3.68 -12.45 7.80
CA ASP A 33 4.52 -12.10 8.94
C ASP A 33 4.01 -10.80 9.60
N GLU A 34 4.56 -10.40 10.74
CA GLU A 34 4.23 -9.16 11.46
C GLU A 34 4.29 -7.92 10.55
N ASP A 35 5.18 -7.94 9.57
CA ASP A 35 5.46 -6.85 8.66
C ASP A 35 5.15 -7.18 7.20
N ALA A 36 4.29 -8.18 6.96
CA ALA A 36 3.99 -8.68 5.62
C ALA A 36 2.51 -9.08 5.51
N HIS A 37 1.70 -8.20 4.91
CA HIS A 37 0.24 -8.37 4.82
C HIS A 37 -0.26 -8.20 3.40
N VAL A 38 -1.17 -9.08 2.97
CA VAL A 38 -1.99 -8.86 1.77
C VAL A 38 -3.31 -8.24 2.19
N LEU A 39 -3.64 -7.11 1.57
CA LEU A 39 -4.85 -6.36 1.85
C LEU A 39 -5.65 -6.13 0.57
N VAL A 40 -6.96 -6.01 0.73
CA VAL A 40 -7.79 -5.25 -0.22
C VAL A 40 -7.98 -3.84 0.31
N ARG A 41 -7.75 -2.85 -0.56
CA ARG A 41 -7.94 -1.42 -0.29
C ARG A 41 -9.03 -0.90 -1.19
N ASN A 42 -9.93 -0.09 -0.64
CA ASN A 42 -10.93 0.65 -1.39
C ASN A 42 -10.80 2.13 -1.08
N ILE A 43 -10.54 2.89 -2.14
CA ILE A 43 -10.31 4.31 -2.15
C ILE A 43 -11.58 4.98 -2.69
N PRO A 44 -12.34 5.72 -1.86
CA PRO A 44 -13.54 6.37 -2.35
C PRO A 44 -13.28 7.60 -3.20
N GLY A 45 -14.12 7.78 -4.23
CA GLY A 45 -14.08 8.88 -5.19
C GLY A 45 -15.29 8.81 -6.12
N GLN A 46 -15.35 9.65 -7.16
CA GLN A 46 -16.37 9.54 -8.21
C GLN A 46 -16.37 8.14 -8.87
N MET A 47 -15.16 7.58 -9.02
CA MET A 47 -14.92 6.17 -9.25
C MET A 47 -14.12 5.65 -8.05
N HIS A 48 -14.63 4.66 -7.35
CA HIS A 48 -13.92 3.99 -6.28
C HIS A 48 -12.75 3.19 -6.86
N LEU A 49 -11.52 3.49 -6.45
CA LEU A 49 -10.37 2.66 -6.83
C LEU A 49 -10.23 1.51 -5.85
N ARG A 50 -10.19 0.28 -6.35
CA ARG A 50 -10.01 -0.91 -5.53
C ARG A 50 -8.81 -1.70 -6.00
N TYR A 51 -8.03 -2.22 -5.06
CA TYR A 51 -6.89 -3.07 -5.39
C TYR A 51 -6.54 -4.02 -4.28
N ILE A 52 -5.92 -5.14 -4.66
CA ILE A 52 -5.25 -6.04 -3.74
C ILE A 52 -3.78 -5.67 -3.75
N ASN A 53 -3.19 -5.43 -2.59
CA ASN A 53 -1.77 -5.14 -2.47
C ASN A 53 -1.11 -5.98 -1.38
N MET A 54 0.16 -6.30 -1.61
CA MET A 54 1.08 -6.66 -0.55
C MET A 54 1.58 -5.37 0.11
N ALA A 55 1.47 -5.26 1.43
CA ALA A 55 2.13 -4.25 2.23
C ALA A 55 3.24 -4.91 3.05
N ARG A 56 4.46 -4.41 2.88
CA ARG A 56 5.63 -4.95 3.55
C ARG A 56 6.44 -3.85 4.23
N ARG A 57 6.84 -4.08 5.48
CA ARG A 57 7.87 -3.30 6.16
C ARG A 57 9.15 -4.14 6.23
N LEU A 58 10.27 -3.52 5.91
CA LEU A 58 11.59 -4.12 5.96
C LEU A 58 12.46 -3.23 6.83
N LEU A 59 12.81 -3.71 8.01
CA LEU A 59 13.75 -3.05 8.90
C LEU A 59 15.16 -3.57 8.61
N GLY A 60 16.15 -2.69 8.72
CA GLY A 60 17.53 -3.04 8.43
C GLY A 60 18.53 -2.06 9.01
N LYS A 61 19.79 -2.32 8.72
CA LYS A 61 20.91 -1.43 8.99
C LYS A 61 21.84 -1.37 7.78
N GLN A 62 22.40 -0.21 7.50
CA GLN A 62 23.50 -0.04 6.55
C GLN A 62 24.80 -0.57 7.14
N ALA A 63 25.84 -0.66 6.30
CA ALA A 63 27.16 -1.14 6.69
C ALA A 63 27.81 -0.29 7.79
N ASP A 64 27.48 1.00 7.85
CA ASP A 64 27.90 1.96 8.88
C ASP A 64 27.06 1.88 10.18
N GLY A 65 26.10 0.96 10.24
CA GLY A 65 25.22 0.75 11.38
C GLY A 65 23.96 1.61 11.39
N LYS A 66 23.78 2.54 10.43
CA LYS A 66 22.60 3.41 10.34
C LYS A 66 21.34 2.62 10.06
N ARG A 67 20.27 2.93 10.81
CA ARG A 67 19.00 2.23 10.69
C ARG A 67 18.31 2.59 9.37
N THR A 68 17.66 1.60 8.79
CA THR A 68 16.80 1.79 7.63
C THR A 68 15.43 1.19 7.87
N ALA A 69 14.40 1.84 7.36
CA ALA A 69 13.05 1.28 7.27
C ALA A 69 12.55 1.45 5.84
N THR A 70 12.27 0.34 5.16
CA THR A 70 11.64 0.36 3.84
C THR A 70 10.21 -0.10 3.96
N TYR A 71 9.30 0.68 3.38
CA TYR A 71 7.90 0.32 3.23
C TYR A 71 7.66 0.08 1.75
N ALA A 72 7.30 -1.14 1.39
CA ALA A 72 6.99 -1.51 0.02
C ALA A 72 5.51 -1.88 -0.05
N LEU A 73 4.82 -1.35 -1.05
CA LEU A 73 3.47 -1.72 -1.39
C LEU A 73 3.47 -2.16 -2.85
N VAL A 74 2.94 -3.34 -3.14
CA VAL A 74 2.92 -3.91 -4.49
C VAL A 74 1.51 -4.39 -4.82
N ILE A 75 0.95 -3.90 -5.92
CA ILE A 75 -0.28 -4.41 -6.54
C ILE A 75 0.16 -5.39 -7.61
N ALA A 76 -0.26 -6.64 -7.45
CA ALA A 76 -0.04 -7.68 -8.44
C ALA A 76 -1.35 -8.46 -8.65
N ASP A 77 -1.80 -8.48 -9.90
CA ASP A 77 -2.95 -9.26 -10.31
C ASP A 77 -2.52 -10.61 -10.90
N THR A 78 -3.28 -11.65 -10.57
CA THR A 78 -3.11 -13.02 -11.07
C THR A 78 -4.49 -13.60 -11.39
N GLU A 79 -4.56 -14.68 -12.16
CA GLU A 79 -5.83 -15.37 -12.42
C GLU A 79 -6.54 -15.84 -11.14
N ALA A 80 -5.77 -16.21 -10.11
CA ALA A 80 -6.32 -16.55 -8.80
C ALA A 80 -7.04 -15.36 -8.16
N ASN A 81 -6.44 -14.17 -8.24
CA ASN A 81 -7.03 -12.92 -7.74
C ASN A 81 -8.22 -12.47 -8.62
N ALA A 82 -8.18 -12.76 -9.93
CA ALA A 82 -9.27 -12.47 -10.85
C ALA A 82 -10.57 -13.21 -10.50
N ARG A 83 -10.48 -14.46 -10.04
CA ARG A 83 -11.64 -15.21 -9.54
C ARG A 83 -12.24 -14.55 -8.29
N SER A 84 -11.41 -14.07 -7.37
CA SER A 84 -11.89 -13.37 -6.17
C SER A 84 -12.66 -12.09 -6.53
N ARG A 85 -12.23 -11.35 -7.56
CA ARG A 85 -12.97 -10.18 -8.05
C ARG A 85 -14.26 -10.53 -8.78
N ALA A 86 -14.21 -11.58 -9.61
CA ALA A 86 -15.38 -12.03 -10.38
C ALA A 86 -16.49 -12.59 -9.50
N ALA A 87 -16.15 -13.03 -8.29
CA ALA A 87 -17.12 -13.44 -7.27
C ALA A 87 -17.86 -12.26 -6.62
N GLU A 88 -17.34 -11.02 -6.72
CA GLU A 88 -18.06 -9.84 -6.26
C GLU A 88 -19.20 -9.50 -7.24
N PRO A 89 -20.42 -9.21 -6.76
CA PRO A 89 -21.48 -8.68 -7.62
C PRO A 89 -20.98 -7.45 -8.38
N PRO A 90 -21.44 -7.20 -9.62
CA PRO A 90 -21.07 -6.00 -10.36
C PRO A 90 -21.36 -4.75 -9.54
N GLN A 91 -20.30 -4.04 -9.10
CA GLN A 91 -20.44 -2.78 -8.38
C GLN A 91 -20.27 -1.64 -9.38
N GLN A 92 -21.35 -0.88 -9.62
CA GLN A 92 -21.24 0.35 -10.39
C GLN A 92 -20.32 1.32 -9.64
N GLY A 93 -19.42 1.98 -10.38
CA GLY A 93 -18.52 2.97 -9.80
C GLY A 93 -17.29 2.39 -9.09
N VAL A 94 -16.91 1.13 -9.33
CA VAL A 94 -15.62 0.57 -8.85
C VAL A 94 -14.71 0.24 -10.01
N GLN A 95 -13.47 0.74 -9.96
CA GLN A 95 -12.40 0.40 -10.88
C GLN A 95 -11.29 -0.37 -10.15
N TRP A 96 -10.98 -1.56 -10.67
CA TRP A 96 -9.90 -2.38 -10.13
C TRP A 96 -8.55 -2.01 -10.73
N VAL A 97 -7.60 -1.61 -9.86
CA VAL A 97 -6.19 -1.44 -10.23
C VAL A 97 -5.50 -2.80 -10.14
N LYS A 98 -4.81 -3.18 -11.21
CA LYS A 98 -4.28 -4.54 -11.39
C LYS A 98 -2.77 -4.63 -11.19
N GLN A 99 -2.04 -3.55 -11.44
CA GLN A 99 -0.59 -3.53 -11.33
C GLN A 99 -0.13 -2.16 -10.85
N GLY A 100 1.03 -2.16 -10.19
CA GLY A 100 1.68 -0.96 -9.69
C GLY A 100 2.39 -1.22 -8.37
N GLY A 101 3.11 -0.24 -7.91
CA GLY A 101 3.76 -0.30 -6.62
C GLY A 101 4.38 1.01 -6.23
N ASN A 102 4.71 1.10 -4.97
CA ASN A 102 5.61 2.12 -4.49
C ASN A 102 6.46 1.55 -3.37
N TYR A 103 7.64 2.11 -3.20
CA TYR A 103 8.39 1.95 -1.97
C TYR A 103 8.91 3.28 -1.48
N VAL A 104 9.01 3.37 -0.15
CA VAL A 104 9.65 4.48 0.54
C VAL A 104 10.69 3.89 1.46
N LYS A 105 11.93 4.34 1.32
CA LYS A 105 13.03 4.00 2.20
C LYS A 105 13.41 5.20 3.04
N PHE A 106 13.38 5.01 4.34
CA PHE A 106 13.92 5.94 5.32
C PHE A 106 15.29 5.43 5.75
N THR A 107 16.27 6.32 5.78
CA THR A 107 17.62 6.04 6.23
C THR A 107 18.00 7.06 7.29
N GLU A 108 18.45 6.58 8.45
CA GLU A 108 19.00 7.47 9.48
C GLU A 108 20.29 8.11 8.98
N VAL A 109 20.39 9.44 9.06
CA VAL A 109 21.63 10.17 8.74
C VAL A 109 22.32 10.55 10.05
N ASP A 110 21.60 11.20 10.97
CA ASP A 110 22.06 11.58 12.31
C ASP A 110 20.87 11.61 13.29
N GLU A 111 21.08 12.14 14.50
CA GLU A 111 20.06 12.19 15.57
C GLU A 111 18.82 13.02 15.20
N THR A 112 18.95 13.92 14.23
CA THR A 112 17.91 14.88 13.83
C THR A 112 17.49 14.76 12.36
N THR A 113 18.26 14.03 11.55
CA THR A 113 18.10 13.99 10.10
C THR A 113 17.79 12.58 9.59
N ILE A 114 16.82 12.50 8.69
CA ILE A 114 16.48 11.30 7.93
C ILE A 114 16.59 11.58 6.43
N ASP A 115 17.16 10.65 5.69
CA ASP A 115 17.11 10.62 4.23
C ASP A 115 15.90 9.79 3.78
N ILE A 116 15.24 10.25 2.72
CA ILE A 116 14.00 9.65 2.21
C ILE A 116 14.14 9.43 0.71
N VAL A 117 14.11 8.16 0.30
CA VAL A 117 14.07 7.76 -1.11
C VAL A 117 12.71 7.19 -1.43
N THR A 118 12.05 7.73 -2.45
CA THR A 118 10.75 7.26 -2.93
C THR A 118 10.88 6.78 -4.37
N ASP A 119 10.25 5.65 -4.66
CA ASP A 119 10.01 5.20 -6.04
C ASP A 119 8.57 4.71 -6.16
N HIS A 120 7.99 4.93 -7.32
CA HIS A 120 6.63 4.51 -7.64
C HIS A 120 6.53 4.16 -9.11
N TRP A 121 5.71 3.16 -9.41
CA TRP A 121 5.36 2.80 -10.77
C TRP A 121 3.88 2.43 -10.83
N ALA A 122 3.25 2.80 -11.94
CA ALA A 122 1.91 2.38 -12.28
C ALA A 122 1.92 1.90 -13.74
N SER A 123 1.04 0.97 -14.06
CA SER A 123 0.88 0.42 -15.41
C SER A 123 -0.60 0.22 -15.71
#